data_AF-A0A5B8B2D4-F1
#
_entry.id   AF-A0A5B8B2D4-F1
#
_cell.length_a   1.000
_cell.length_b   1.000
_cell.length_c   1.000
_cell.angle_alpha   90.00
_cell.angle_beta   90.00
_cell.angle_gamma   90.00
#
_symmetry.space_group_name_H-M   'P 1'
#
loop_
_entity.id
_entity.type
_entity.pdbx_description
1 polymer ?
#
loop_
_entity_poly.entity_id
_entity_poly.type
_entity_poly.pdbx_seq_one_letter_code
_entity_poly.pdbx_strand_id
1 'polypeptide(L)' 'MMKTSTADARQRRKGSGDLLGPNSEIGRKLRQYYDDLVSEDVPDRFAQLLAQLEQAKPASKKD' A
#
# COMPACT_ATOMS: atom_id res chain seq x y z
N MET A 1 1.09 28.49 -7.04
CA MET A 1 1.63 27.42 -7.90
C MET A 1 2.44 26.47 -7.03
N MET A 2 1.87 25.32 -6.64
CA MET A 2 2.55 24.32 -5.82
C MET A 2 3.37 23.40 -6.75
N LYS A 3 4.70 23.52 -6.71
CA LYS A 3 5.59 22.49 -7.28
C LYS A 3 5.91 21.50 -6.16
N THR A 4 5.11 20.45 -6.02
CA THR A 4 5.48 19.31 -5.18
C THR A 4 6.56 18.51 -5.91
N SER A 5 7.80 18.74 -5.47
CA SER A 5 9.01 18.12 -6.01
C SER A 5 8.94 16.59 -5.91
N THR A 6 8.84 15.94 -7.07
CA THR A 6 9.06 14.51 -7.27
C THR A 6 10.43 14.02 -6.79
N ALA A 7 11.37 14.95 -6.55
CA ALA A 7 12.67 14.69 -5.93
C ALA A 7 12.57 14.28 -4.44
N ASP A 8 11.62 14.84 -3.67
CA ASP A 8 11.50 14.56 -2.23
C ASP A 8 11.01 13.12 -1.96
N ALA A 9 10.11 12.62 -2.82
CA ALA A 9 9.62 11.24 -2.80
C ALA A 9 10.70 10.21 -3.23
N ARG A 10 11.73 10.63 -3.97
CA ARG A 10 12.88 9.76 -4.29
C ARG A 10 13.92 9.77 -3.16
N GLN A 11 14.11 10.91 -2.50
CA GLN A 11 15.03 11.06 -1.37
C GLN A 11 14.59 10.20 -0.16
N ARG A 12 13.30 10.19 0.19
CA ARG A 12 12.77 9.37 1.30
C ARG A 12 12.88 7.86 1.05
N ARG A 13 12.85 7.43 -0.22
CA ARG A 13 13.03 6.01 -0.61
C ARG A 13 14.47 5.51 -0.49
N LYS A 14 15.46 6.41 -0.55
CA LYS A 14 16.88 6.06 -0.40
C LYS A 14 17.25 5.80 1.06
N GLY A 15 16.57 6.46 2.01
CA GLY A 15 16.76 6.24 3.46
C GLY A 15 16.08 4.99 4.02
N SER A 16 15.08 4.44 3.34
CA SER A 16 14.37 3.25 3.84
C SER A 16 15.12 1.94 3.58
N GLY A 17 16.04 1.93 2.62
CA GLY A 17 16.87 0.76 2.34
C GLY A 17 17.77 0.42 3.52
N ASP A 18 18.33 1.43 4.19
CA ASP A 18 19.29 1.29 5.28
C ASP A 18 18.66 0.87 6.63
N LEU A 19 17.33 0.95 6.76
CA LEU A 19 16.60 0.58 8.00
C LEU A 19 16.71 -0.90 8.35
N LEU A 20 16.96 -1.75 7.36
CA LEU A 20 17.13 -3.20 7.54
C LEU A 20 18.61 -3.61 7.68
N GLY A 21 19.54 -2.65 7.63
CA GLY A 21 20.98 -2.90 7.77
C GLY A 21 21.48 -3.99 6.82
N PRO A 22 22.16 -5.05 7.29
CA PRO A 22 22.61 -6.15 6.42
C PRO A 22 21.50 -6.84 5.60
N ASN A 23 20.23 -6.69 6.01
CA ASN A 23 19.06 -7.26 5.32
C ASN A 23 18.42 -6.32 4.28
N SER A 24 19.04 -5.16 3.98
CA SER A 24 18.54 -4.22 2.96
C SER A 24 18.28 -4.88 1.60
N GLU A 25 19.13 -5.82 1.20
CA GLU A 25 18.97 -6.56 -0.06
C GLU A 25 17.76 -7.50 -0.04
N ILE A 26 17.40 -8.04 1.12
CA ILE A 26 16.20 -8.86 1.30
C ILE A 26 14.96 -7.98 1.15
N GLY A 27 14.94 -6.81 1.80
CA GLY A 27 13.85 -5.84 1.65
C GLY A 27 13.68 -5.34 0.22
N ARG A 28 14.80 -5.11 -0.50
CA ARG A 28 14.78 -4.71 -1.91
C ARG A 28 14.19 -5.80 -2.80
N LYS A 29 14.58 -7.06 -2.60
CA LYS A 29 14.04 -8.20 -3.36
C LYS A 29 12.56 -8.45 -3.08
N LEU A 30 12.14 -8.36 -1.81
CA LEU A 30 10.72 -8.47 -1.45
C LEU A 30 9.89 -7.39 -2.14
N ARG A 31 10.36 -6.14 -2.12
CA ARG A 31 9.68 -5.04 -2.83
C ARG A 31 9.56 -5.34 -4.33
N GLN A 32 10.66 -5.71 -4.99
CA GLN A 32 10.62 -6.07 -6.41
C GLN A 32 9.62 -7.18 -6.72
N TYR A 33 9.57 -8.22 -5.87
CA TYR A 33 8.65 -9.34 -6.03
C TYR A 33 7.16 -8.94 -5.87
N TYR A 34 6.86 -8.06 -4.92
CA TYR A 34 5.49 -7.61 -4.67
C TYR A 34 5.06 -6.42 -5.53
N ASP A 35 5.98 -5.62 -6.05
CA ASP A 35 5.66 -4.49 -6.95
C ASP A 35 4.92 -4.99 -8.21
N ASP A 36 5.32 -6.15 -8.75
CA ASP A 36 4.66 -6.77 -9.91
C ASP A 36 3.26 -7.28 -9.56
N LEU A 37 3.10 -7.92 -8.38
CA LEU A 37 1.81 -8.45 -7.89
C LEU A 37 0.77 -7.37 -7.55
N VAL A 38 1.22 -6.20 -7.11
CA VAL A 38 0.35 -5.06 -6.77
C VAL A 38 -0.11 -4.29 -8.02
N SER A 39 0.56 -4.51 -9.16
CA SER A 39 0.18 -3.90 -10.44
C SER A 39 -1.02 -4.56 -11.12
N GLU A 40 -1.38 -5.76 -10.68
CA GLU A 40 -2.57 -6.48 -11.17
C GLU A 40 -3.86 -5.84 -10.62
N ASP A 41 -4.91 -5.84 -11.45
CA ASP A 41 -6.21 -5.31 -11.05
C ASP A 41 -6.75 -6.05 -9.82
N VAL A 42 -7.27 -5.28 -8.85
CA VAL A 42 -7.86 -5.85 -7.63
C VAL A 42 -9.12 -6.64 -8.00
N PRO A 43 -9.22 -7.94 -7.64
CA PRO A 43 -10.38 -8.75 -7.98
C PRO A 43 -11.72 -8.24 -7.41
N ASP A 44 -12.79 -8.33 -8.21
CA ASP A 44 -14.16 -7.91 -7.86
C ASP A 44 -14.69 -8.54 -6.57
N ARG A 45 -14.20 -9.73 -6.20
CA ARG A 45 -14.57 -10.41 -4.95
C ARG A 45 -14.29 -9.53 -3.72
N PHE A 46 -13.23 -8.72 -3.73
CA PHE A 46 -12.94 -7.81 -2.63
C PHE A 46 -14.01 -6.73 -2.50
N ALA A 47 -14.47 -6.15 -3.61
CA ALA A 47 -15.55 -5.19 -3.62
C ALA A 47 -16.88 -5.80 -3.13
N GLN A 48 -17.16 -7.05 -3.54
CA GLN A 48 -18.34 -7.78 -3.06
C GLN A 48 -18.32 -8.02 -1.54
N LEU A 49 -17.16 -8.39 -0.99
CA LEU A 49 -17.00 -8.59 0.45
C LEU A 49 -17.14 -7.28 1.23
N LEU A 50 -16.63 -6.17 0.69
CA LEU A 50 -16.82 -4.83 1.27
C LEU A 50 -18.30 -4.44 1.27
N ALA A 51 -19.02 -4.68 0.18
CA ALA A 51 -20.46 -4.42 0.09
C ALA A 51 -21.26 -5.28 1.09
N GLN A 52 -20.90 -6.56 1.26
CA GLN A 52 -21.51 -7.43 2.26
C GLN A 52 -21.24 -6.94 3.68
N LEU A 53 -20.02 -6.46 3.97
CA LEU A 53 -19.69 -5.86 5.27
C LEU A 53 -20.50 -4.59 5.54
N GLU A 54 -20.71 -3.74 4.53
CA GLU A 54 -21.55 -2.54 4.68
C GLU A 54 -23.02 -2.89 4.96
N GLN A 55 -23.56 -3.90 4.29
CA GLN A 55 -24.92 -4.39 4.51
C GLN A 55 -25.08 -5.09 5.87
N ALA A 56 -24.05 -5.80 6.32
CA ALA A 56 -24.06 -6.54 7.58
C ALA A 56 -23.77 -5.68 8.82
N LYS A 57 -23.25 -4.45 8.64
CA LYS A 57 -23.15 -3.50 9.75
C LYS A 57 -24.57 -3.17 10.21
N PRO A 58 -24.93 -3.48 11.47
CA PRO A 58 -26.17 -2.95 12.01
C PRO A 58 -26.07 -1.44 11.89
N ALA A 59 -27.10 -0.78 11.34
CA ALA A 59 -27.21 0.66 11.44
C ALA A 59 -27.00 0.98 12.92
N SER A 60 -25.85 1.57 13.24
CA SER A 60 -25.51 1.95 14.60
C SER A 60 -26.74 2.68 15.10
N LYS A 61 -27.44 2.08 16.07
CA LYS A 61 -28.52 2.79 16.75
C LYS A 61 -27.85 4.06 17.27
N LYS A 62 -28.24 5.16 16.65
CA LYS A 62 -27.90 6.50 17.06
C LYS A 62 -28.70 6.72 18.34
N ASP A 63 -28.15 6.25 19.45
CA ASP A 63 -28.54 6.67 20.80
C ASP A 63 -27.81 7.97 21.13
#